data_AF-Q29CU3-F1
#
_entry.id   AF-Q29CU3-F1
#
_cell.length_a   1.000
_cell.length_b   1.000
_cell.length_c   1.000
_cell.angle_alpha   90.00
_cell.angle_beta   90.00
_cell.angle_gamma   90.00
#
_symmetry.space_group_name_H-M   'P 1'
#
loop_
_entity.id
_entity.type
_entity.pdbx_description
1 polymer ?
#
loop_
_entity_poly.entity_id
_entity_poly.type
_entity_poly.pdbx_seq_one_letter_code
_entity_poly.pdbx_strand_id
1 'polypeptide(L)'
;MNAHLTLILALAITTIMVPFIAGADQKLASDETNSDGEIRIYKRLIPADVLRDFPGMCFASTRCATVEPGKSWDLTPFCGRSTCVQNEDNKTKLLELVEDCGPLPLANDKCKLDTSKTNKTASFPYCCPIFTCEPGITLEYPDIEKEDGKKSDI
;
A
#
# COMPACT_ATOMS: atom_id res chain seq x y z
N MET A 1 49.30 46.15 -31.64
CA MET A 1 47.94 45.91 -32.14
C MET A 1 47.48 44.55 -31.63
N ASN A 2 46.23 44.52 -31.18
CA ASN A 2 45.40 43.38 -30.78
C ASN A 2 45.39 43.03 -29.29
N ALA A 3 44.33 43.55 -28.67
CA ALA A 3 43.88 43.40 -27.31
C ALA A 3 43.06 42.13 -27.14
N HIS A 4 43.28 41.42 -26.04
CA HIS A 4 42.29 40.62 -25.31
C HIS A 4 42.80 40.63 -23.85
N LEU A 5 42.21 41.38 -22.89
CA LEU A 5 40.85 41.23 -22.35
C LEU A 5 40.70 39.75 -21.93
N THR A 6 40.76 39.33 -20.66
CA THR A 6 40.08 39.87 -19.48
C THR A 6 40.58 39.15 -18.22
N LEU A 7 40.89 39.95 -17.19
CA LEU A 7 40.46 39.81 -15.79
C LEU A 7 40.72 38.51 -15.00
N ILE A 8 41.76 38.63 -14.17
CA ILE A 8 42.04 38.00 -12.87
C ILE A 8 40.77 37.88 -12.00
N LEU A 9 40.56 36.77 -11.28
CA LEU A 9 40.53 36.73 -9.80
C LEU A 9 39.73 35.53 -9.24
N ALA A 10 40.50 34.62 -8.63
CA ALA A 10 40.29 33.93 -7.35
C ALA A 10 38.94 33.25 -6.98
N LEU A 11 39.07 32.04 -6.41
CA LEU A 11 38.91 31.75 -4.97
C LEU A 11 38.03 30.50 -4.69
N ALA A 12 38.56 29.68 -3.78
CA ALA A 12 37.87 28.80 -2.84
C ALA A 12 37.13 27.55 -3.39
N ILE A 13 37.85 26.42 -3.37
CA ILE A 13 37.25 25.09 -3.25
C ILE A 13 36.86 24.92 -1.77
N THR A 14 35.59 25.17 -1.45
CA THR A 14 35.00 24.81 -0.16
C THR A 14 34.41 23.41 -0.25
N THR A 15 35.06 22.47 0.45
CA THR A 15 34.55 21.13 0.75
C THR A 15 33.31 21.25 1.65
N ILE A 16 32.13 20.97 1.10
CA ILE A 16 30.92 20.77 1.89
C ILE A 16 30.82 19.28 2.22
N MET A 17 31.15 18.94 3.48
CA MET A 17 30.72 17.70 4.10
C MET A 17 29.19 17.69 4.14
N VAL A 18 28.55 16.74 3.45
CA VAL A 18 27.13 16.45 3.64
C VAL A 18 27.03 15.40 4.76
N PRO A 19 26.32 15.68 5.86
CA PRO A 19 26.16 14.70 6.93
C PRO A 19 25.21 13.59 6.50
N PHE A 20 25.59 12.36 6.88
CA PHE A 20 24.72 11.20 6.95
C PHE A 20 23.37 11.58 7.58
N ILE A 21 22.29 11.50 6.81
CA ILE A 21 20.94 11.48 7.36
C ILE A 21 20.62 10.01 7.59
N ALA A 22 20.47 9.67 8.87
CA ALA A 22 20.06 8.38 9.37
C ALA A 22 18.78 7.89 8.66
N GLY A 23 18.74 6.58 8.38
CA GLY A 23 17.55 5.91 7.88
C GLY A 23 16.37 6.17 8.80
N ALA A 24 15.32 6.76 8.24
CA ALA A 24 13.99 6.72 8.81
C ALA A 24 13.33 5.44 8.29
N ASP A 25 13.28 4.41 9.13
CA ASP A 25 12.27 3.36 9.00
C ASP A 25 10.91 4.06 8.94
N GLN A 26 10.26 4.04 7.78
CA GLN A 26 8.87 4.42 7.67
C GLN A 26 8.04 3.35 8.36
N LYS A 27 7.83 3.54 9.66
CA LYS A 27 6.73 2.95 10.41
C LYS A 27 5.45 3.34 9.67
N LEU A 28 4.89 2.39 8.91
CA LEU A 28 3.51 2.43 8.42
C LEU A 28 2.62 2.47 9.67
N ALA A 29 2.39 3.68 10.16
CA ALA A 29 1.38 3.97 11.15
C ALA A 29 0.03 3.78 10.46
N SER A 30 -0.73 2.78 10.90
CA SER A 30 -2.17 2.82 10.82
C SER A 30 -2.62 4.08 11.58
N ASP A 31 -3.01 5.10 10.85
CA ASP A 31 -3.64 6.30 11.41
C ASP A 31 -5.01 5.87 11.94
N GLU A 32 -5.11 5.72 13.25
CA GLU A 32 -6.36 5.38 13.93
C GLU A 32 -6.99 6.66 14.49
N THR A 33 -7.82 7.29 13.68
CA THR A 33 -8.90 8.15 14.18
C THR A 33 -10.23 7.45 13.93
N ASN A 34 -10.82 6.90 15.00
CA ASN A 34 -12.15 6.32 15.01
C ASN A 34 -13.20 7.44 14.82
N SER A 35 -13.59 7.69 13.58
CA SER A 35 -14.79 8.47 13.27
C SER A 35 -15.83 7.58 12.58
N ASP A 36 -17.06 7.63 13.11
CA ASP A 36 -18.19 6.83 12.64
C ASP A 36 -18.49 7.21 11.16
N GLY A 37 -18.29 6.27 10.24
CA GLY A 37 -18.48 6.47 8.79
C GLY A 37 -17.22 6.68 7.93
N GLU A 38 -16.02 6.61 8.51
CA GLU A 38 -14.76 6.67 7.75
C GLU A 38 -14.41 5.32 7.10
N ILE A 39 -14.00 5.35 5.83
CA ILE A 39 -13.62 4.13 5.09
C ILE A 39 -12.22 3.69 5.53
N ARG A 40 -12.15 2.56 6.23
CA ARG A 40 -10.88 1.92 6.63
C ARG A 40 -10.29 1.10 5.49
N ILE A 41 -8.99 1.30 5.24
CA ILE A 41 -8.24 0.54 4.22
C ILE A 41 -7.21 -0.33 4.91
N TYR A 42 -7.29 -1.62 4.63
CA TYR A 42 -6.33 -2.60 5.09
C TYR A 42 -5.27 -2.86 4.03
N LYS A 43 -4.01 -2.96 4.45
CA LYS A 43 -2.87 -3.21 3.56
C LYS A 43 -2.11 -4.44 4.00
N ARG A 44 -1.78 -5.30 3.04
CA ARG A 44 -0.94 -6.48 3.27
C ARG A 44 -0.08 -6.78 2.07
N LEU A 45 1.13 -7.28 2.32
CA LEU A 45 2.00 -7.83 1.30
C LEU A 45 1.83 -9.35 1.29
N ILE A 46 1.56 -9.92 0.13
CA ILE A 46 1.55 -11.37 -0.09
C ILE A 46 2.60 -11.73 -1.15
N PRO A 47 3.12 -12.97 -1.17
CA PRO A 47 3.87 -13.45 -2.32
C PRO A 47 3.03 -13.29 -3.61
N ALA A 48 3.61 -12.71 -4.65
CA ALA A 48 2.92 -12.62 -5.93
C ALA A 48 2.87 -14.01 -6.60
N ASP A 49 1.74 -14.33 -7.23
CA ASP A 49 1.71 -15.40 -8.21
C ASP A 49 2.56 -14.99 -9.41
N VAL A 50 3.45 -15.88 -9.86
CA VAL A 50 4.32 -15.64 -11.02
C VAL A 50 4.21 -16.82 -11.97
N LEU A 51 3.89 -16.53 -13.24
CA LEU A 51 3.82 -17.56 -14.25
C LEU A 51 5.22 -17.93 -14.74
N ARG A 52 5.43 -19.22 -15.05
CA ARG A 52 6.72 -19.74 -15.54
C ARG A 52 7.24 -18.98 -16.76
N ASP A 53 6.35 -18.62 -17.68
CA ASP A 53 6.70 -17.95 -18.93
C ASP A 53 6.95 -16.44 -18.74
N PHE A 54 6.60 -15.89 -17.57
CA PHE A 54 6.71 -14.47 -17.25
C PHE A 54 7.30 -14.24 -15.84
N PRO A 55 8.56 -14.66 -15.58
CA PRO A 55 9.13 -14.68 -14.23
C PRO A 55 9.33 -13.30 -13.59
N GLY A 56 9.27 -12.22 -14.38
CA GLY A 56 9.44 -10.84 -13.93
C GLY A 56 8.12 -10.06 -13.77
N MET A 57 6.97 -10.73 -13.85
CA MET A 57 5.66 -10.09 -13.74
C MET A 57 4.78 -10.82 -12.72
N CYS A 58 3.98 -10.05 -11.99
CA CYS A 58 2.93 -10.63 -11.15
C CYS A 58 1.78 -11.14 -12.02
N PHE A 59 1.08 -12.17 -11.58
CA PHE A 59 -0.12 -12.68 -12.23
C PHE A 59 -1.37 -12.22 -11.47
N ALA A 60 -2.17 -11.36 -12.11
CA ALA A 60 -3.44 -10.89 -11.58
C ALA A 60 -4.54 -11.91 -11.88
N SER A 61 -4.82 -12.81 -10.94
CA SER A 61 -5.83 -13.87 -11.09
C SER A 61 -7.23 -13.34 -11.41
N THR A 62 -7.64 -12.21 -10.82
CA THR A 62 -8.94 -11.55 -11.07
C THR A 62 -9.09 -11.02 -12.49
N ARG A 63 -7.98 -10.79 -13.20
CA ARG A 63 -7.97 -10.30 -14.59
C ARG A 63 -7.46 -11.34 -15.59
N CYS A 64 -6.95 -12.48 -15.12
CA CYS A 64 -6.25 -13.47 -15.94
C CYS A 64 -5.15 -12.83 -16.82
N ALA A 65 -4.33 -11.96 -16.23
CA ALA A 65 -3.32 -11.19 -16.96
C ALA A 65 -2.06 -10.99 -16.13
N THR A 66 -0.92 -10.82 -16.79
CA THR A 66 0.35 -10.44 -16.15
C THR A 66 0.46 -8.94 -15.97
N VAL A 67 1.08 -8.51 -14.88
CA VAL A 67 1.22 -7.11 -14.47
C VAL A 67 2.68 -6.82 -14.11
N GLU A 68 3.23 -5.77 -14.70
CA GLU A 68 4.61 -5.33 -14.44
C GLU A 68 4.77 -4.76 -13.02
N PRO A 69 5.97 -4.86 -12.41
CA PRO A 69 6.27 -4.20 -11.14
C PRO A 69 5.97 -2.68 -11.19
N GLY A 70 5.37 -2.18 -10.12
CA GLY A 70 4.91 -0.80 -9.98
C GLY A 70 3.53 -0.51 -10.58
N LYS A 71 2.89 -1.50 -11.23
CA LYS A 71 1.53 -1.35 -11.77
C LYS A 71 0.48 -1.95 -10.84
N SER A 72 -0.71 -1.33 -10.84
CA SER A 72 -1.84 -1.72 -10.00
C SER A 72 -3.03 -2.20 -10.84
N TRP A 73 -3.88 -3.02 -10.21
CA TRP A 73 -5.13 -3.50 -10.79
C TRP A 73 -6.24 -3.58 -9.74
N ASP A 74 -7.48 -3.43 -10.19
CA ASP A 74 -8.67 -3.64 -9.35
C ASP A 74 -8.92 -5.13 -9.14
N LEU A 75 -9.37 -5.47 -7.93
CA LEU A 75 -9.69 -6.83 -7.51
C LEU A 75 -11.15 -7.25 -7.80
N THR A 76 -11.89 -6.46 -8.57
CA THR A 76 -13.28 -6.76 -8.96
C THR A 76 -13.42 -8.23 -9.39
N PRO A 77 -14.36 -9.00 -8.80
CA PRO A 77 -15.54 -8.56 -8.05
C PRO A 77 -15.32 -8.23 -6.57
N PHE A 78 -14.11 -8.36 -6.04
CA PHE A 78 -13.78 -7.96 -4.68
C PHE A 78 -13.51 -6.46 -4.59
N CYS A 79 -13.85 -5.84 -3.45
CA CYS A 79 -13.55 -4.44 -3.22
C CYS A 79 -12.11 -4.27 -2.72
N GLY A 80 -11.20 -4.04 -3.66
CA GLY A 80 -9.79 -3.85 -3.37
C GLY A 80 -8.98 -3.51 -4.61
N ARG A 81 -7.72 -3.19 -4.39
CA ARG A 81 -6.70 -2.94 -5.40
C ARG A 81 -5.46 -3.72 -5.02
N SER A 82 -4.83 -4.29 -6.02
CA SER A 82 -3.50 -4.88 -5.88
C SER A 82 -2.46 -4.10 -6.65
N THR A 83 -1.22 -4.16 -6.20
CA THR A 83 -0.06 -3.59 -6.88
C THR A 83 1.07 -4.61 -6.92
N CYS A 84 1.66 -4.82 -8.09
CA CYS A 84 2.83 -5.66 -8.24
C CYS A 84 4.03 -4.90 -7.69
N VAL A 85 4.73 -5.43 -6.70
CA VAL A 85 5.88 -4.76 -6.09
C VAL A 85 7.10 -5.68 -6.10
N GLN A 86 8.27 -5.09 -6.26
CA GLN A 86 9.52 -5.80 -6.09
C GLN A 86 9.81 -5.96 -4.60
N ASN A 87 10.21 -7.15 -4.16
CA ASN A 87 10.70 -7.32 -2.79
C ASN A 87 12.06 -6.61 -2.63
N GLU A 88 12.16 -5.72 -1.66
CA GLU A 88 13.37 -4.92 -1.38
C GLU A 88 14.54 -5.79 -0.87
N ASP A 89 14.24 -6.78 -0.02
CA ASP A 89 15.23 -7.69 0.57
C ASP A 89 15.70 -8.75 -0.44
N ASN A 90 14.80 -9.17 -1.34
CA ASN A 90 15.11 -10.15 -2.37
C ASN A 90 14.53 -9.74 -3.73
N LYS A 91 15.37 -9.07 -4.53
CA LYS A 91 15.03 -8.60 -5.89
C LYS A 91 14.67 -9.69 -6.90
N THR A 92 14.80 -10.97 -6.57
CA THR A 92 14.31 -12.06 -7.42
C THR A 92 12.87 -12.47 -7.09
N LYS A 93 12.29 -11.94 -6.01
CA LYS A 93 10.91 -12.24 -5.57
C LYS A 93 10.01 -11.03 -5.79
N LEU A 94 8.83 -11.30 -6.34
CA LEU A 94 7.75 -10.33 -6.46
C LEU A 94 6.75 -10.53 -5.32
N LEU A 95 6.18 -9.42 -4.86
CA LEU A 95 5.08 -9.40 -3.91
C LEU A 95 3.89 -8.70 -4.55
N GLU A 96 2.72 -8.96 -4.03
CA GLU A 96 1.51 -8.23 -4.32
C GLU A 96 1.12 -7.42 -3.08
N LEU A 97 1.14 -6.10 -3.20
CA LEU A 97 0.58 -5.20 -2.20
C LEU A 97 -0.93 -5.15 -2.42
N VAL A 98 -1.67 -5.81 -1.53
CA VAL A 98 -3.13 -5.82 -1.52
C VAL A 98 -3.62 -4.72 -0.60
N GLU A 99 -4.45 -3.83 -1.14
CA GLU A 99 -5.22 -2.82 -0.42
C GLU A 99 -6.70 -3.18 -0.54
N ASP A 100 -7.35 -3.55 0.56
CA ASP A 100 -8.75 -3.96 0.59
C ASP A 100 -9.49 -3.37 1.81
N CYS A 101 -10.74 -3.75 2.01
CA CYS A 101 -11.55 -3.25 3.11
C CYS A 101 -11.21 -3.87 4.48
N GLY A 102 -10.27 -4.84 4.53
CA GLY A 102 -9.90 -5.56 5.74
C GLY A 102 -10.97 -6.54 6.23
N PRO A 103 -10.75 -7.13 7.43
CA PRO A 103 -11.75 -7.98 8.06
C PRO A 103 -12.99 -7.16 8.42
N LEU A 104 -14.14 -7.85 8.40
CA LEU A 104 -15.36 -7.27 8.91
C LEU A 104 -15.27 -7.08 10.43
N PRO A 105 -15.93 -6.06 10.99
CA PRO A 105 -15.96 -5.86 12.43
C PRO A 105 -16.62 -7.05 13.13
N LEU A 106 -16.27 -7.24 14.40
CA LEU A 106 -16.90 -8.22 15.28
C LEU A 106 -18.40 -7.93 15.37
N ALA A 107 -19.20 -9.00 15.33
CA ALA A 107 -20.65 -8.88 15.35
C ALA A 107 -21.12 -8.22 16.65
N ASN A 108 -21.89 -7.14 16.53
CA ASN A 108 -22.48 -6.40 17.63
C ASN A 108 -23.86 -5.89 17.21
N ASP A 109 -24.89 -6.11 18.04
CA ASP A 109 -26.27 -5.70 17.75
C ASP A 109 -26.46 -4.18 17.62
N LYS A 110 -25.53 -3.40 18.17
CA LYS A 110 -25.56 -1.94 18.21
C LYS A 110 -24.94 -1.26 16.99
N CYS A 111 -24.32 -2.03 16.10
CA CYS A 111 -23.73 -1.51 14.87
C CYS A 111 -24.21 -2.33 13.68
N LYS A 112 -24.73 -1.66 12.64
CA LYS A 112 -25.30 -2.34 11.47
C LYS A 112 -24.66 -1.82 10.19
N LEU A 113 -24.54 -2.72 9.20
CA LEU A 113 -24.15 -2.33 7.85
C LEU A 113 -25.19 -1.33 7.32
N ASP A 114 -24.74 -0.14 6.96
CA ASP A 114 -25.58 0.87 6.33
C ASP A 114 -25.64 0.60 4.83
N THR A 115 -26.67 -0.13 4.40
CA THR A 115 -26.89 -0.47 2.99
C THR A 115 -27.25 0.74 2.14
N SER A 116 -27.66 1.86 2.74
CA SER A 116 -27.96 3.09 2.01
C SER A 116 -26.70 3.89 1.68
N LYS A 117 -25.69 3.82 2.55
CA LYS A 117 -24.37 4.44 2.34
C LYS A 117 -23.37 3.52 1.62
N THR A 118 -23.52 2.21 1.74
CA THR A 118 -22.61 1.23 1.13
C THR A 118 -22.95 1.00 -0.34
N ASN A 119 -22.09 1.45 -1.26
CA ASN A 119 -22.23 1.14 -2.69
C ASN A 119 -21.22 0.08 -3.15
N LYS A 120 -21.59 -1.20 -3.08
CA LYS A 120 -20.73 -2.33 -3.47
C LYS A 120 -20.25 -2.32 -4.92
N THR A 121 -20.86 -1.52 -5.80
CA THR A 121 -20.50 -1.43 -7.23
C THR A 121 -19.55 -0.28 -7.54
N ALA A 122 -19.27 0.58 -6.56
CA ALA A 122 -18.32 1.67 -6.72
C ALA A 122 -16.88 1.15 -6.88
N SER A 123 -15.98 2.01 -7.36
CA SER A 123 -14.56 1.70 -7.38
C SER A 123 -13.98 1.74 -5.97
N PHE A 124 -13.01 0.88 -5.69
CA PHE A 124 -12.23 0.95 -4.45
C PHE A 124 -11.59 2.34 -4.30
N PRO A 125 -11.64 2.97 -3.10
CA PRO A 125 -12.09 2.43 -1.81
C PRO A 125 -13.59 2.53 -1.52
N TYR A 126 -14.37 3.17 -2.38
CA TYR A 126 -15.77 3.54 -2.10
C TYR A 126 -16.76 2.37 -2.14
N CYS A 127 -16.32 1.17 -2.54
CA CYS A 127 -17.10 -0.05 -2.41
C CYS A 127 -17.02 -0.71 -1.03
N CYS A 128 -16.18 -0.19 -0.12
CA CYS A 128 -16.04 -0.77 1.21
C CYS A 128 -17.30 -0.60 2.06
N PRO A 129 -17.59 -1.56 2.95
CA PRO A 129 -18.77 -1.52 3.80
C PRO A 129 -18.70 -0.36 4.79
N ILE A 130 -19.79 0.41 4.87
CA ILE A 130 -19.96 1.48 5.85
C ILE A 130 -20.94 0.99 6.90
N PHE A 131 -20.55 1.07 8.16
CA PHE A 131 -21.38 0.71 9.30
C PHE A 131 -21.88 1.97 10.01
N THR A 132 -23.03 1.86 10.66
CA THR A 132 -23.58 2.92 11.52
C THR A 132 -23.90 2.31 12.86
N CYS A 133 -23.42 2.95 13.92
CA CYS A 133 -23.54 2.51 15.29
C CYS A 133 -24.51 3.39 16.10
N GLU A 134 -25.04 2.85 17.19
CA GLU A 134 -25.70 3.66 18.22
C GLU A 134 -24.71 4.68 18.83
N PRO A 135 -25.19 5.84 19.31
CA PRO A 135 -24.32 6.88 19.87
C PRO A 135 -23.43 6.35 21.00
N GLY A 136 -22.12 6.61 20.90
CA GLY A 136 -21.14 6.20 21.91
C GLY A 136 -20.65 4.75 21.79
N ILE A 137 -21.05 4.03 20.74
CA ILE A 137 -20.55 2.69 20.42
C ILE A 137 -19.48 2.79 19.33
N THR A 138 -18.39 2.05 19.49
CA THR A 138 -17.31 1.94 18.49
C THR A 138 -17.26 0.51 17.97
N LEU A 139 -16.97 0.34 16.68
CA LEU A 139 -16.75 -0.96 16.07
C LEU A 139 -15.44 -1.57 16.56
N GLU A 140 -15.52 -2.81 17.02
CA GLU A 140 -14.35 -3.63 17.31
C GLU A 140 -14.04 -4.50 16.10
N TYR A 141 -12.76 -4.67 15.78
CA TYR A 141 -12.29 -5.49 14.68
C TYR A 141 -11.50 -6.68 15.23
N PRO A 142 -11.50 -7.83 14.54
CA PRO A 142 -10.64 -8.95 14.91
C PRO A 142 -9.17 -8.52 14.92
N ASP A 143 -8.43 -8.99 15.92
CA ASP A 143 -6.97 -8.88 15.91
C ASP A 143 -6.42 -9.69 14.73
N ILE A 144 -5.70 -9.03 13.84
CA ILE A 144 -5.03 -9.70 12.74
C ILE A 144 -3.60 -9.97 13.20
N GLU A 145 -3.29 -11.24 13.44
CA GLU A 145 -1.90 -11.65 13.60
C GLU A 145 -1.14 -11.21 12.36
N LYS A 146 -0.08 -10.42 12.55
CA LYS A 146 0.81 -10.08 11.46
C LYS A 146 1.46 -11.40 11.05
N GLU A 147 1.06 -11.94 9.90
CA GLU A 147 1.83 -13.00 9.26
C GLU A 147 3.11 -12.36 8.74
N ASP A 148 4.06 -12.16 9.65
CA ASP A 148 5.43 -11.85 9.31
C ASP A 148 5.91 -13.00 8.43
N GLY A 149 6.14 -12.73 7.14
CA GLY A 149 6.38 -13.72 6.09
C GLY A 149 7.18 -14.93 6.58
N LYS A 150 6.46 -15.98 7.00
CA LYS A 150 7.06 -17.24 7.39
C LYS A 150 7.69 -17.79 6.12
N LYS A 151 9.03 -17.79 6.07
CA LYS A 151 9.80 -18.46 5.02
C LYS A 151 9.23 -19.86 4.83
N SER A 152 8.42 -20.06 3.79
CA SER A 152 8.16 -21.39 3.26
C SER A 152 9.38 -21.76 2.45
N ASP A 153 10.38 -22.29 3.14
CA ASP A 153 11.47 -23.05 2.54
C ASP A 153 10.89 -24.40 2.09
N ILE A 154 10.37 -24.46 0.86
CA ILE A 154 10.17 -25.69 0.08
C ILE A 154 10.71 -25.43 -1.32
#